data_AF-A0A0K9GCR8-F1
#
_entry.id   AF-A0A0K9GCR8-F1
#
_cell.length_a   1.000
_cell.length_b   1.000
_cell.length_c   1.000
_cell.angle_alpha   90.00
_cell.angle_beta   90.00
_cell.angle_gamma   90.00
#
_symmetry.space_group_name_H-M   'P 1'
#
loop_
_entity.id
_entity.type
_entity.pdbx_description
1 polymer ?
#
loop_
_entity_poly.entity_id
_entity_poly.type
_entity_poly.pdbx_seq_one_letter_code
_entity_poly.pdbx_strand_id
1 'polypeptide(L)'
;MTSIERYKKQQSILNHSKNKPNMILRIELELYIENIATYLNVDYKKERKPTNTIYRFCMEDRELQVKVLYRYGTFYTRHQALLPE
;
A
#
# COMPACT_ATOMS: atom_id res chain seq x y z
N MET A 1 14.47 5.39 -38.03
CA MET A 1 13.12 5.38 -37.43
C MET A 1 12.34 6.58 -37.88
N THR A 2 11.24 6.35 -38.59
CA THR A 2 10.37 7.41 -39.14
C THR A 2 9.53 8.06 -38.04
N SER A 3 9.02 9.27 -38.28
CA SER A 3 8.18 10.01 -37.32
C SER A 3 6.91 9.24 -36.94
N ILE A 4 6.41 8.40 -37.86
CA ILE A 4 5.23 7.55 -37.68
C ILE A 4 5.51 6.40 -36.70
N GLU A 5 6.69 5.79 -36.77
CA GLU A 5 7.11 4.72 -35.85
C GLU A 5 7.27 5.24 -34.42
N ARG A 6 7.80 6.46 -34.25
CA ARG A 6 7.91 7.13 -32.95
C ARG A 6 6.55 7.40 -32.33
N TYR A 7 5.60 7.89 -33.13
CA TYR A 7 4.24 8.17 -32.68
C TYR A 7 3.51 6.89 -32.22
N LYS A 8 3.60 5.81 -33.01
CA LYS A 8 3.03 4.50 -32.64
C LYS A 8 3.64 3.94 -31.35
N LYS A 9 4.96 4.08 -31.16
CA LYS A 9 5.65 3.67 -29.93
C LYS A 9 5.18 4.47 -28.71
N GLN A 10 5.05 5.79 -28.82
CA GLN A 10 4.53 6.63 -27.73
C GLN A 10 3.08 6.27 -27.36
N GLN A 11 2.20 6.06 -28.35
CA GLN A 11 0.83 5.62 -28.08
C GLN A 11 0.79 4.24 -27.40
N SER A 12 1.64 3.29 -27.79
CA SER A 12 1.68 1.97 -27.16
C SER A 12 2.05 2.03 -25.67
N ILE A 13 2.96 2.93 -25.28
CA ILE A 13 3.37 3.14 -23.88
C ILE A 13 2.23 3.79 -23.08
N LEU A 14 1.57 4.80 -23.64
CA LEU A 14 0.45 5.50 -23.02
C LEU A 14 -0.79 4.62 -22.85
N ASN A 15 -1.08 3.76 -23.83
CA ASN A 15 -2.22 2.84 -23.76
C ASN A 15 -1.96 1.65 -22.82
N HIS A 16 -0.71 1.30 -22.55
CA HIS A 16 -0.37 0.23 -21.61
C HIS A 16 -0.53 0.62 -20.14
N SER A 17 -0.52 1.93 -19.81
CA SER A 17 -0.75 2.38 -18.43
C SER A 17 -2.24 2.51 -18.09
N LYS A 18 -3.11 2.81 -19.07
CA LYS A 18 -4.55 3.01 -18.82
C LYS A 18 -5.33 1.75 -18.41
N ASN A 19 -4.82 0.56 -18.73
CA ASN A 19 -5.52 -0.71 -18.49
C ASN A 19 -4.90 -1.58 -17.38
N LYS A 20 -3.85 -1.11 -16.69
CA LYS A 20 -3.29 -1.83 -15.55
C LYS A 20 -3.88 -1.24 -14.28
N PRO A 21 -4.44 -2.05 -13.36
CA PRO A 21 -4.88 -1.53 -12.07
C PRO A 21 -3.70 -0.83 -11.40
N ASN A 22 -3.88 0.43 -11.00
CA ASN A 22 -2.87 1.18 -10.28
C ASN A 22 -2.52 0.41 -9.00
N MET A 23 -1.29 -0.12 -8.94
CA MET A 23 -0.82 -0.80 -7.75
C MET A 23 -0.55 0.23 -6.66
N ILE A 24 -1.11 0.01 -5.47
CA ILE A 24 -0.86 0.89 -4.32
C ILE A 24 0.56 0.63 -3.82
N LEU A 25 1.38 1.68 -3.72
CA LEU A 25 2.72 1.57 -3.18
C LEU A 25 2.65 1.39 -1.66
N ARG A 26 3.59 0.62 -1.13
CA ARG A 26 3.79 0.42 0.30
C ARG A 26 3.85 1.75 1.04
N ILE A 27 4.62 2.71 0.52
CA ILE A 27 4.79 4.01 1.17
C ILE A 27 3.49 4.82 1.20
N GLU A 28 2.68 4.75 0.14
CA GLU A 28 1.39 5.44 0.06
C GLU A 28 0.41 4.86 1.08
N LEU A 29 0.34 3.53 1.15
CA LEU A 29 -0.55 2.84 2.08
C LEU A 29 -0.14 3.06 3.54
N GLU A 30 1.15 2.92 3.86
CA GLU A 30 1.65 3.14 5.22
C GLU A 30 1.41 4.59 5.66
N LEU A 31 1.69 5.57 4.80
CA LEU A 31 1.43 6.98 5.09
C LEU A 31 -0.08 7.25 5.31
N TYR A 32 -0.94 6.65 4.48
CA TYR A 32 -2.39 6.79 4.65
C TYR A 32 -2.86 6.25 6.01
N ILE A 33 -2.43 5.04 6.38
CA ILE A 33 -2.78 4.41 7.65
C ILE A 33 -2.32 5.28 8.83
N GLU A 34 -1.08 5.76 8.78
CA GLU A 34 -0.47 6.56 9.84
C GLU A 34 -1.14 7.92 9.99
N ASN A 35 -1.46 8.59 8.88
CA ASN A 35 -2.19 9.85 8.90
C ASN A 35 -3.59 9.71 9.50
N ILE A 36 -4.30 8.62 9.18
CA ILE A 36 -5.63 8.35 9.77
C ILE A 36 -5.51 8.05 11.27
N ALA A 37 -4.51 7.26 11.68
CA ALA A 37 -4.26 7.00 13.10
C ALA A 37 -3.98 8.29 13.87
N THR A 38 -3.14 9.18 13.33
CA THR A 38 -2.88 10.50 13.91
C THR A 38 -4.13 11.38 13.94
N TYR A 39 -4.91 11.42 12.86
CA TYR A 39 -6.15 12.20 12.79
C TYR A 39 -7.18 11.75 13.83
N LEU A 40 -7.29 10.44 14.05
CA LEU A 40 -8.19 9.84 15.04
C LEU A 40 -7.59 9.80 16.46
N ASN A 41 -6.37 10.29 16.65
CA ASN A 41 -5.64 10.22 17.92
C ASN A 41 -5.54 8.79 18.48
N VAL A 42 -5.29 7.81 17.60
CA VAL A 42 -5.12 6.40 17.93
C VAL A 42 -3.63 6.06 17.98
N ASP A 43 -3.17 5.64 19.15
CA ASP A 43 -1.80 5.17 19.33
C ASP A 43 -1.58 3.82 18.62
N TYR A 44 -0.39 3.65 18.04
CA TYR A 44 -0.03 2.41 17.38
C TYR A 44 1.46 2.07 17.53
N LYS A 45 1.77 0.77 17.52
CA LYS A 45 3.12 0.25 17.31
C LYS A 45 3.25 -0.28 15.89
N LYS A 46 4.38 -0.01 15.24
CA LYS A 46 4.68 -0.44 13.87
C LYS A 46 5.90 -1.36 13.85
N GLU A 47 5.75 -2.52 13.24
CA GLU A 47 6.86 -3.46 12.95
C GLU A 47 7.00 -3.64 11.44
N ARG A 48 8.15 -3.26 10.89
CA ARG A 48 8.41 -3.26 9.45
C ARG A 48 9.28 -4.45 9.06
N LYS A 49 8.82 -5.28 8.13
CA LYS A 49 9.60 -6.38 7.50
C LYS A 49 9.71 -6.19 5.99
N PRO A 50 10.61 -6.92 5.30
CA PRO A 50 10.72 -6.83 3.84
C PRO A 50 9.40 -7.11 3.12
N THR A 51 8.63 -8.11 3.57
CA THR A 51 7.42 -8.59 2.90
C THR A 51 6.11 -8.20 3.57
N ASN A 52 6.16 -7.56 4.74
CA ASN A 52 4.97 -7.11 5.45
C ASN A 52 5.27 -5.94 6.39
N THR A 53 4.21 -5.27 6.84
CA THR A 53 4.23 -4.35 7.98
C THR A 53 3.10 -4.75 8.91
N ILE A 54 3.38 -4.79 10.21
CA ILE A 54 2.39 -5.09 11.24
C ILE A 54 2.15 -3.82 12.03
N TYR A 55 0.91 -3.39 12.10
CA TYR A 55 0.42 -2.35 13.00
C TYR A 55 -0.30 -3.00 14.17
N ARG A 56 -0.08 -2.47 15.36
CA ARG A 56 -0.81 -2.80 16.59
C ARG A 56 -1.42 -1.52 17.12
N PHE A 57 -2.72 -1.33 16.90
CA PHE A 57 -3.45 -0.16 17.33
C PHE A 57 -3.99 -0.40 18.75
N CYS A 58 -3.68 0.51 19.66
CA CYS A 58 -4.19 0.47 21.02
C CYS A 58 -5.53 1.22 21.06
N MET A 59 -6.62 0.51 21.35
CA MET A 59 -7.95 1.09 21.50
C MET A 59 -8.47 0.75 22.90
N GLU A 60 -8.38 1.70 23.84
CA GLU A 60 -8.86 1.56 25.24
C GLU A 60 -8.54 0.19 25.87
N ASP A 61 -9.45 -0.78 25.78
CA ASP A 61 -9.34 -2.12 26.38
C ASP A 61 -8.90 -3.23 25.40
N ARG A 62 -8.65 -2.92 24.12
CA ARG A 62 -8.37 -3.89 23.06
C ARG A 62 -7.23 -3.46 22.16
N GLU A 63 -6.48 -4.42 21.67
CA GLU A 63 -5.42 -4.19 20.68
C GLU A 63 -5.87 -4.71 19.32
N LEU A 64 -5.95 -3.87 18.29
CA LEU A 64 -6.20 -4.34 16.92
C LEU A 64 -4.87 -4.59 16.22
N GLN A 65 -4.63 -5.83 15.78
CA GLN A 65 -3.46 -6.15 14.97
C GLN A 65 -3.81 -6.14 13.47
N VAL A 66 -3.13 -5.31 12.68
CA VAL A 66 -3.26 -5.26 11.23
C VAL A 66 -1.94 -5.64 10.57
N LYS A 67 -1.92 -6.75 9.82
CA LYS A 67 -0.77 -7.19 9.03
C LYS A 67 -0.99 -6.89 7.56
N VAL A 68 -0.20 -5.98 7.01
CA VAL A 68 -0.21 -5.60 5.59
C VAL A 68 0.87 -6.40 4.85
N LEU A 69 0.54 -7.06 3.75
CA LEU A 69 1.46 -7.86 2.95
C LEU A 69 1.83 -7.18 1.63
N TYR A 70 3.09 -7.30 1.23
CA TYR A 70 3.65 -6.65 0.04
C TYR A 70 4.24 -7.64 -0.96
N ARG A 71 4.04 -7.37 -2.25
CA ARG A 71 4.75 -8.01 -3.35
C ARG A 71 6.06 -7.28 -3.62
N TYR A 72 7.17 -8.03 -3.67
CA TYR A 72 8.53 -7.52 -3.84
C TYR A 72 8.93 -6.44 -2.82
N GLY A 73 8.22 -6.37 -1.69
CA GLY A 73 8.40 -5.33 -0.67
C GLY A 73 7.94 -3.92 -1.05
N THR A 74 7.38 -3.74 -2.25
CA THR A 74 7.04 -2.41 -2.81
C THR A 74 5.55 -2.19 -2.97
N PHE A 75 4.79 -3.21 -3.36
CA PHE A 75 3.38 -3.04 -3.73
C PHE A 75 2.48 -3.75 -2.74
N TYR A 76 1.43 -3.08 -2.29
CA TYR A 76 0.37 -3.70 -1.50
C TYR A 76 -0.26 -4.87 -2.25
N THR A 77 -0.62 -5.90 -1.49
CA THR A 77 -1.36 -7.06 -2.02
C THR A 77 -2.64 -7.33 -1.26
N ARG A 78 -2.52 -7.53 0.05
CA ARG A 78 -3.63 -7.84 0.95
C ARG A 78 -3.27 -7.46 2.38
N HIS A 79 -4.25 -7.46 3.26
CA HIS A 79 -4.04 -7.32 4.70
C HIS A 79 -4.86 -8.35 5.48
N GLN A 80 -4.51 -8.51 6.76
CA GLN A 80 -5.25 -9.30 7.74
C GLN A 80 -5.45 -8.43 8.97
N ALA A 81 -6.68 -8.39 9.48
CA ALA A 81 -7.02 -7.71 10.72
C ALA A 81 -7.46 -8.76 11.75
N LEU A 82 -6.85 -8.73 12.92
CA LEU A 82 -7.12 -9.64 14.02
C LEU A 82 -7.44 -8.81 15.26
N LEU A 83 -8.62 -9.05 15.83
CA LEU A 83 -8.93 -8.64 17.19
C LEU A 83 -8.61 -9.83 18.10
N PRO A 84 -7.68 -9.72 19.06
CA PRO A 84 -7.54 -10.67 20.13
C PRO A 84 -8.85 -10.72 20.92
N GLU A 85 -9.29 -11.94 21.23
CA GLU A 85 -10.49 -12.23 22.03
C GLU A 85 -10.38 -11.73 23.47
#